data_AF-A0A928Z7G7-F1
#
_entry.id   AF-A0A928Z7G7-F1
#
_cell.length_a   1.000
_cell.length_b   1.000
_cell.length_c   1.000
_cell.angle_alpha   90.00
_cell.angle_beta   90.00
_cell.angle_gamma   90.00
#
_symmetry.space_group_name_H-M   'P 1'
#
loop_
_entity.id
_entity.type
_entity.pdbx_description
1 polymer ?
#
loop_
_entity_poly.entity_id
_entity_poly.type
_entity_poly.pdbx_seq_one_letter_code
_entity_poly.pdbx_strand_id
1 'polypeptide(L)'
;MNTESLFKQIENEFQRHLVDCHDSKRAHFDLADYYYEKANMLYYIQSFGLAAITAWLLSTQFEGFLPKDSSIVRATPTVLAIIVSVLTIVEHVFRFKDRAFTHEQAAKRYHTLWRACKNWRTDFPDDSTIEQARLVVQKYREQLNDINRDAPHLSSVLWRKIERIRSNSKNKDVSKYSFEEKMK
;
A
#
# COMPACT_ATOMS: atom_id res chain seq x y z
N MET A 1 -41.93 -3.18 10.58
CA MET A 1 -40.84 -3.84 9.81
C MET A 1 -40.52 -5.13 10.54
N ASN A 2 -40.46 -6.27 9.85
CA ASN A 2 -40.15 -7.56 10.50
C ASN A 2 -38.67 -7.55 10.97
N THR A 3 -38.39 -7.91 12.22
CA THR A 3 -37.04 -7.83 12.83
C THR A 3 -36.00 -8.61 12.02
N GLU A 4 -36.40 -9.76 11.47
CA GLU A 4 -35.59 -10.61 10.61
C GLU A 4 -35.17 -9.90 9.29
N SER A 5 -36.04 -9.06 8.73
CA SER A 5 -35.74 -8.26 7.54
C SER A 5 -34.74 -7.14 7.85
N LEU A 6 -34.85 -6.52 9.02
CA LEU A 6 -33.91 -5.50 9.48
C LEU A 6 -32.52 -6.10 9.74
N PHE A 7 -32.47 -7.26 10.39
CA PHE A 7 -31.21 -7.95 10.69
C PHE A 7 -30.44 -8.28 9.40
N LYS A 8 -31.15 -8.83 8.41
CA LYS A 8 -30.56 -9.14 7.10
C LYS A 8 -30.06 -7.91 6.36
N GLN A 9 -30.73 -6.77 6.49
CA GLN A 9 -30.25 -5.51 5.89
C GLN A 9 -28.96 -5.03 6.55
N ILE A 10 -28.89 -5.07 7.87
CA ILE A 10 -27.70 -4.70 8.66
C ILE A 10 -26.53 -5.61 8.31
N GLU A 11 -26.78 -6.92 8.25
CA GLU A 11 -25.79 -7.93 7.84
C GLU A 11 -25.24 -7.65 6.44
N ASN A 12 -26.12 -7.41 5.46
CA ASN A 12 -25.71 -7.08 4.09
C ASN A 12 -24.83 -5.82 4.06
N GLU A 13 -25.13 -4.84 4.89
CA GLU A 13 -24.36 -3.59 4.96
C GLU A 13 -22.98 -3.83 5.58
N PHE A 14 -22.87 -4.63 6.65
CA PHE A 14 -21.58 -5.06 7.21
C PHE A 14 -20.75 -5.83 6.19
N GLN A 15 -21.36 -6.77 5.46
CA GLN A 15 -20.67 -7.54 4.42
C GLN A 15 -20.18 -6.64 3.29
N ARG A 16 -20.98 -5.67 2.84
CA ARG A 16 -20.56 -4.69 1.84
C ARG A 16 -19.35 -3.91 2.33
N HIS A 17 -19.42 -3.35 3.54
CA HIS A 17 -18.31 -2.60 4.12
C HIS A 17 -17.05 -3.45 4.34
N LEU A 18 -17.21 -4.72 4.70
CA LEU A 18 -16.10 -5.66 4.82
C LEU A 18 -15.38 -5.86 3.48
N VAL A 19 -16.14 -6.07 2.40
CA VAL A 19 -15.59 -6.20 1.05
C VAL A 19 -14.91 -4.90 0.59
N ASP A 20 -15.59 -3.77 0.74
CA ASP A 20 -15.06 -2.45 0.33
C ASP A 20 -13.75 -2.11 1.06
N CYS A 21 -13.70 -2.36 2.37
CA CYS A 21 -12.48 -2.15 3.17
C CYS A 21 -11.39 -3.13 2.78
N HIS A 22 -11.72 -4.39 2.52
CA HIS A 22 -10.75 -5.40 2.12
C HIS A 22 -10.07 -5.04 0.79
N ASP A 23 -10.86 -4.68 -0.21
CA ASP A 23 -10.38 -4.34 -1.56
C ASP A 23 -9.54 -3.06 -1.52
N SER A 24 -10.03 -2.02 -0.85
CA SER A 24 -9.32 -0.74 -0.70
C SER A 24 -8.02 -0.92 0.08
N LYS A 25 -8.05 -1.63 1.22
CA LYS A 25 -6.84 -1.96 2.00
C LYS A 25 -5.77 -2.61 1.12
N ARG A 26 -6.14 -3.64 0.35
CA ARG A 26 -5.19 -4.38 -0.50
C ARG A 26 -4.61 -3.48 -1.58
N ALA A 27 -5.45 -2.67 -2.22
CA ALA A 27 -5.03 -1.71 -3.23
C ALA A 27 -3.97 -0.73 -2.72
N HIS A 28 -4.20 -0.21 -1.51
CA HIS A 28 -3.31 0.76 -0.90
C HIS A 28 -2.00 0.12 -0.41
N PHE A 29 -2.01 -1.11 0.12
CA PHE A 29 -0.76 -1.82 0.43
C PHE A 29 0.06 -2.14 -0.82
N ASP A 30 -0.58 -2.68 -1.87
CA ASP A 30 0.09 -2.97 -3.15
C ASP A 30 0.78 -1.71 -3.73
N LEU A 31 0.15 -0.54 -3.62
CA LEU A 31 0.75 0.73 -4.06
C LEU A 31 1.86 1.23 -3.14
N ALA A 32 1.70 1.06 -1.83
CA ALA A 32 2.75 1.40 -0.88
C ALA A 32 4.02 0.61 -1.19
N ASP A 33 3.90 -0.71 -1.36
CA ASP A 33 4.99 -1.61 -1.70
C ASP A 33 5.64 -1.21 -3.03
N TYR A 34 4.83 -0.96 -4.08
CA TYR A 34 5.34 -0.49 -5.36
C TYR A 34 6.19 0.79 -5.24
N TYR A 35 5.72 1.78 -4.48
CA TYR A 35 6.45 3.03 -4.31
C TYR A 35 7.70 2.87 -3.43
N TYR A 36 7.66 2.00 -2.42
CA TYR A 36 8.85 1.64 -1.64
C TYR A 36 9.90 0.95 -2.52
N GLU A 37 9.49 0.00 -3.36
CA GLU A 37 10.40 -0.65 -4.32
C GLU A 37 11.05 0.36 -5.26
N LYS A 38 10.30 1.33 -5.78
CA LYS A 38 10.85 2.39 -6.65
C LYS A 38 11.82 3.31 -5.90
N ALA A 39 11.48 3.70 -4.68
CA ALA A 39 12.38 4.49 -3.84
C ALA A 39 13.68 3.74 -3.54
N ASN A 40 13.58 2.46 -3.17
CA ASN A 40 14.73 1.61 -2.86
C ASN A 40 15.58 1.34 -4.10
N MET A 41 14.97 1.12 -5.27
CA MET A 41 15.70 0.96 -6.54
C MET A 41 16.56 2.18 -6.86
N LEU A 42 16.03 3.40 -6.71
CA LEU A 42 16.82 4.62 -6.91
C LEU A 42 17.98 4.72 -5.92
N TYR A 43 17.72 4.42 -4.65
CA TYR A 43 18.75 4.40 -3.61
C TYR A 43 19.86 3.37 -3.89
N TYR A 44 19.50 2.17 -4.36
CA TYR A 44 20.46 1.14 -4.74
C TYR A 44 21.29 1.54 -5.96
N ILE A 45 20.68 2.17 -6.97
CA ILE A 45 21.40 2.69 -8.14
C ILE A 45 22.43 3.74 -7.71
N GLN A 46 22.05 4.68 -6.83
CA GLN A 46 22.96 5.69 -6.30
C GLN A 46 24.12 5.06 -5.52
N SER A 47 23.81 4.13 -4.61
CA SER A 47 24.79 3.50 -3.74
C SER A 47 25.74 2.58 -4.51
N PHE A 48 25.23 1.80 -5.46
CA PHE A 48 26.04 0.97 -6.34
C PHE A 48 26.94 1.84 -7.24
N GLY A 49 26.40 2.91 -7.82
CA GLY A 49 27.17 3.86 -8.62
C GLY A 49 28.34 4.43 -7.82
N LEU A 50 28.06 4.96 -6.62
CA LEU A 50 29.10 5.51 -5.76
C LEU A 50 30.15 4.46 -5.38
N ALA A 51 29.74 3.26 -4.96
CA ALA A 51 30.64 2.17 -4.60
C ALA A 51 31.53 1.73 -5.77
N ALA A 52 30.96 1.61 -6.98
CA ALA A 52 31.71 1.24 -8.18
C ALA A 52 32.77 2.30 -8.53
N ILE A 53 32.45 3.59 -8.43
CA ILE A 53 33.44 4.66 -8.63
C ILE A 53 34.50 4.64 -7.55
N THR A 54 34.13 4.47 -6.27
CA THR A 54 35.12 4.40 -5.19
C THR A 54 36.07 3.23 -5.40
N ALA A 55 35.55 2.05 -5.75
CA ALA A 55 36.38 0.89 -6.07
C ALA A 55 37.30 1.15 -7.27
N TRP A 56 36.80 1.78 -8.34
CA TRP A 56 37.60 2.13 -9.51
C TRP A 56 38.67 3.18 -9.20
N LEU A 57 38.35 4.22 -8.43
CA LEU A 57 39.31 5.24 -8.00
C LEU A 57 40.41 4.65 -7.11
N LEU A 58 40.05 3.73 -6.20
CA LEU A 58 41.04 3.04 -5.38
C LEU A 58 41.92 2.14 -6.26
N SER A 59 41.33 1.32 -7.14
CA SER A 59 42.08 0.42 -8.04
C SER A 59 43.06 1.18 -8.94
N THR A 60 42.65 2.32 -9.50
CA THR A 60 43.51 3.14 -10.38
C THR A 60 44.67 3.81 -9.65
N GLN A 61 44.56 4.04 -8.32
CA GLN A 61 45.66 4.57 -7.52
C GLN A 61 46.72 3.53 -7.16
N PHE A 62 46.35 2.24 -7.04
CA PHE A 62 47.27 1.17 -6.63
C PHE A 62 48.16 0.64 -7.76
N GLU A 63 47.72 0.75 -9.01
CA GLU A 63 48.21 -0.15 -10.05
C GLU A 63 49.06 0.52 -11.14
N GLY A 64 49.24 1.85 -11.11
CA GLY A 64 50.07 2.56 -12.10
C GLY A 64 49.56 2.47 -13.56
N PHE A 65 48.41 1.83 -13.79
CA PHE A 65 47.81 1.58 -15.10
C PHE A 65 47.31 2.84 -15.84
N LEU A 66 47.06 3.93 -15.11
CA LEU A 66 46.68 5.22 -15.68
C LEU A 66 47.57 6.32 -15.08
N PRO A 67 48.16 7.20 -15.90
CA PRO A 67 48.83 8.38 -15.35
C PRO A 67 47.80 9.20 -14.57
N LYS A 68 48.15 9.56 -13.32
CA LYS A 68 47.31 10.39 -12.42
C LYS A 68 46.84 11.71 -13.08
N ASP A 69 47.53 12.15 -14.13
CA ASP A 69 47.23 13.34 -14.92
C ASP A 69 46.29 13.13 -16.11
N SER A 70 45.80 11.91 -16.35
CA SER A 70 44.82 11.69 -17.41
C SER A 70 43.53 12.47 -17.14
N SER A 71 43.06 13.19 -18.13
CA SER A 71 41.84 14.00 -18.05
C SER A 71 40.60 13.19 -17.63
N ILE A 72 40.59 11.89 -17.91
CA ILE A 72 39.50 10.96 -17.58
C ILE A 72 39.40 10.74 -16.07
N VAL A 73 40.53 10.49 -15.39
CA VAL A 73 40.55 10.30 -13.92
C VAL A 73 40.12 11.60 -13.22
N ARG A 74 40.52 12.76 -13.75
CA ARG A 74 40.13 14.07 -13.20
C ARG A 74 38.66 14.42 -13.43
N ALA A 75 38.06 14.00 -14.54
CA ALA A 75 36.66 14.29 -14.88
C ALA A 75 35.65 13.35 -14.18
N THR A 76 36.09 12.17 -13.75
CA THR A 76 35.20 11.13 -13.17
C THR A 76 34.42 11.61 -11.93
N PRO A 77 35.03 12.27 -10.92
CA PRO A 77 34.30 12.77 -9.75
C PRO A 77 33.24 13.83 -10.09
N THR A 78 33.45 14.61 -11.16
CA THR A 78 32.50 15.63 -11.63
C THR A 78 31.29 14.97 -12.30
N VAL A 79 31.51 13.97 -13.16
CA VAL A 79 30.45 13.25 -13.89
C VAL A 79 29.56 12.46 -12.91
N LEU A 80 30.14 11.58 -12.09
CA LEU A 80 30.08 11.72 -10.64
C LEU A 80 28.88 12.45 -10.00
N ALA A 81 29.28 13.57 -9.42
CA ALA A 81 28.42 14.50 -8.72
C ALA A 81 27.21 14.90 -9.56
N ILE A 82 27.34 15.04 -10.88
CA ILE A 82 26.21 15.35 -11.77
C ILE A 82 25.18 14.22 -11.76
N ILE A 83 25.60 12.96 -11.94
CA ILE A 83 24.69 11.80 -11.92
C ILE A 83 23.99 11.70 -10.56
N VAL A 84 24.75 11.79 -9.46
CA VAL A 84 24.17 11.74 -8.10
C VAL A 84 23.18 12.89 -7.90
N SER A 85 23.52 14.11 -8.32
CA SER A 85 22.63 15.27 -8.23
C SER A 85 21.33 15.08 -9.02
N VAL A 86 21.41 14.57 -10.26
CA VAL A 86 20.23 14.26 -11.08
C VAL A 86 19.36 13.21 -10.39
N LEU A 87 19.95 12.13 -9.87
CA LEU A 87 19.19 11.08 -9.18
C LEU A 87 18.53 11.61 -7.90
N THR A 88 19.20 12.47 -7.14
CA THR A 88 18.63 13.13 -5.95
C THR A 88 17.46 14.05 -6.33
N ILE A 89 17.59 14.83 -7.41
CA ILE A 89 16.49 15.65 -7.94
C ILE A 89 15.33 14.75 -8.35
N VAL A 90 15.59 13.64 -9.05
CA VAL A 90 14.55 12.67 -9.44
C VAL A 90 13.85 12.11 -8.20
N GLU A 91 14.58 11.66 -7.17
CA GLU A 91 13.97 11.19 -5.92
C GLU A 91 13.08 12.27 -5.29
N HIS A 92 13.56 13.51 -5.23
CA HIS A 92 12.83 14.63 -4.62
C HIS A 92 11.61 15.08 -5.44
N VAL A 93 11.68 15.03 -6.77
CA VAL A 93 10.56 15.37 -7.67
C VAL A 93 9.45 14.33 -7.56
N PHE A 94 9.80 13.04 -7.54
CA PHE A 94 8.79 11.99 -7.51
C PHE A 94 8.24 11.70 -6.11
N ARG A 95 8.99 12.02 -5.04
CA ARG A 95 8.61 11.83 -3.63
C ARG A 95 8.04 10.43 -3.37
N PHE A 96 8.70 9.40 -3.91
CA PHE A 96 8.19 8.02 -3.85
C PHE A 96 7.96 7.54 -2.42
N LYS A 97 8.85 7.86 -1.48
CA LYS A 97 8.71 7.51 -0.06
C LYS A 97 7.47 8.14 0.57
N ASP A 98 7.20 9.41 0.29
CA ASP A 98 6.03 10.09 0.83
C ASP A 98 4.74 9.49 0.28
N ARG A 99 4.70 9.20 -1.04
CA ARG A 99 3.56 8.51 -1.65
C ARG A 99 3.36 7.13 -1.04
N ALA A 100 4.43 6.35 -0.87
CA ALA A 100 4.38 5.04 -0.24
C ALA A 100 3.77 5.13 1.16
N PHE A 101 4.26 6.07 1.97
CA PHE A 101 3.79 6.31 3.32
C PHE A 101 2.31 6.72 3.36
N THR A 102 1.86 7.63 2.50
CA THR A 102 0.45 8.04 2.44
C THR A 102 -0.46 6.86 2.07
N HIS A 103 -0.06 6.03 1.10
CA HIS A 103 -0.81 4.83 0.76
C HIS A 103 -0.81 3.81 1.91
N GLU A 104 0.32 3.61 2.60
CA GLU A 104 0.41 2.71 3.75
C GLU A 104 -0.49 3.16 4.90
N GLN A 105 -0.54 4.47 5.20
CA GLN A 105 -1.44 5.02 6.22
C GLN A 105 -2.91 4.79 5.88
N ALA A 106 -3.30 5.05 4.63
CA ALA A 106 -4.66 4.76 4.16
C ALA A 106 -4.98 3.27 4.29
N ALA A 107 -4.07 2.38 3.88
CA ALA A 107 -4.22 0.93 4.02
C ALA A 107 -4.41 0.50 5.47
N LYS A 108 -3.63 1.05 6.41
CA LYS A 108 -3.76 0.80 7.85
C LYS A 108 -5.13 1.25 8.38
N ARG A 109 -5.64 2.41 7.97
CA ARG A 109 -6.99 2.88 8.33
C ARG A 109 -8.08 1.93 7.83
N TYR A 110 -8.02 1.52 6.56
CA TYR A 110 -8.95 0.50 6.02
C TYR A 110 -8.79 -0.84 6.74
N HIS A 111 -7.58 -1.24 7.12
CA HIS A 111 -7.34 -2.49 7.84
C HIS A 111 -8.00 -2.49 9.22
N THR A 112 -7.89 -1.39 9.96
CA THR A 112 -8.55 -1.23 11.26
C THR A 112 -10.06 -1.35 11.12
N LEU A 113 -10.67 -0.64 10.17
CA LEU A 113 -12.11 -0.72 9.93
C LEU A 113 -12.53 -2.12 9.46
N TRP A 114 -11.75 -2.74 8.57
CA TRP A 114 -11.99 -4.12 8.13
C TRP A 114 -12.02 -5.12 9.29
N ARG A 115 -11.11 -5.00 10.27
CA ARG A 115 -11.09 -5.87 11.45
C ARG A 115 -12.35 -5.65 12.31
N ALA A 116 -12.77 -4.41 12.47
CA ALA A 116 -13.99 -4.07 13.20
C ALA A 116 -15.23 -4.66 12.50
N CYS A 117 -15.34 -4.46 11.18
CA CYS A 117 -16.38 -5.07 10.36
C CYS A 117 -16.35 -6.59 10.41
N LYS A 118 -15.17 -7.23 10.50
CA LYS A 118 -15.07 -8.71 10.52
C LYS A 118 -15.65 -9.34 11.79
N ASN A 119 -15.55 -8.65 12.92
CA ASN A 119 -15.98 -9.16 14.22
C ASN A 119 -17.44 -8.81 14.56
N TRP A 120 -18.20 -8.26 13.61
CA TRP A 120 -19.56 -7.77 13.88
C TRP A 120 -20.50 -8.84 14.45
N ARG A 121 -20.41 -10.10 13.99
CA ARG A 121 -21.25 -11.20 14.51
C ARG A 121 -20.92 -11.59 15.95
N THR A 122 -19.67 -11.40 16.39
CA THR A 122 -19.31 -11.64 17.79
C THR A 122 -19.74 -10.48 18.68
N ASP A 123 -19.73 -9.26 18.14
CA ASP A 123 -20.10 -8.05 18.87
C ASP A 123 -21.64 -7.90 18.98
N PHE A 124 -22.39 -8.41 17.99
CA PHE A 124 -23.84 -8.35 17.89
C PHE A 124 -24.43 -9.73 17.52
N PRO A 125 -24.49 -10.68 18.47
CA PRO A 125 -24.81 -12.07 18.17
C PRO A 125 -26.30 -12.35 17.95
N ASP A 126 -27.19 -11.49 18.45
CA ASP A 126 -28.63 -11.73 18.47
C ASP A 126 -29.47 -10.45 18.26
N ASP A 127 -30.78 -10.66 18.07
CA ASP A 127 -31.77 -9.61 17.84
C ASP A 127 -31.85 -8.59 18.99
N SER A 128 -31.42 -8.94 20.21
CA SER A 128 -31.44 -8.02 21.35
C SER A 128 -30.47 -6.85 21.17
N THR A 129 -29.45 -7.04 20.34
CA THR A 129 -28.40 -6.05 20.04
C THR A 129 -28.59 -5.33 18.70
N ILE A 130 -29.70 -5.58 18.00
CA ILE A 130 -29.90 -5.12 16.62
C ILE A 130 -29.86 -3.58 16.46
N GLU A 131 -30.40 -2.83 17.41
CA GLU A 131 -30.36 -1.37 17.38
C GLU A 131 -28.93 -0.84 17.60
N GLN A 132 -28.13 -1.54 18.42
CA GLN A 132 -26.71 -1.20 18.60
C GLN A 132 -25.93 -1.49 17.31
N ALA A 133 -26.17 -2.65 16.70
CA ALA A 133 -25.57 -3.04 15.43
C ALA A 133 -25.87 -2.00 14.33
N ARG A 134 -27.12 -1.52 14.25
CA ARG A 134 -27.54 -0.47 13.32
C ARG A 134 -26.74 0.83 13.50
N LEU A 135 -26.58 1.30 14.73
CA LEU A 135 -25.80 2.51 15.03
C LEU A 135 -24.32 2.33 14.66
N VAL A 136 -23.77 1.14 14.90
CA VAL A 136 -22.37 0.83 14.58
C VAL A 136 -22.14 0.73 13.08
N VAL A 137 -23.05 0.11 12.32
CA VAL A 137 -22.99 0.13 10.85
C VAL A 137 -22.96 1.55 10.31
N GLN A 138 -23.82 2.43 10.84
CA GLN A 138 -23.85 3.82 10.41
C GLN A 138 -22.51 4.53 10.70
N LYS A 139 -21.95 4.30 11.89
CA LYS A 139 -20.63 4.82 12.25
C LYS A 139 -19.52 4.28 11.34
N TYR A 140 -19.57 3.01 10.97
CA TYR A 140 -18.60 2.42 10.03
C TYR A 140 -18.73 3.04 8.64
N ARG A 141 -19.95 3.35 8.18
CA ARG A 141 -20.16 4.07 6.93
C ARG A 141 -19.57 5.48 6.96
N GLU A 142 -19.76 6.21 8.05
CA GLU A 142 -19.17 7.54 8.25
C GLU A 142 -17.64 7.46 8.25
N GLN A 143 -17.08 6.51 9.00
CA GLN A 143 -15.63 6.27 9.03
C GLN A 143 -15.09 5.88 7.65
N LEU A 144 -15.80 5.03 6.90
CA LEU A 144 -15.41 4.65 5.55
C LEU A 144 -15.39 5.85 4.62
N ASN A 145 -16.40 6.73 4.71
CA ASN A 145 -16.45 7.97 3.94
C ASN A 145 -15.29 8.91 4.29
N ASP A 146 -14.97 9.05 5.58
CA ASP A 146 -13.83 9.86 6.01
C ASP A 146 -12.50 9.28 5.49
N ILE A 147 -12.31 7.97 5.57
CA ILE A 147 -11.13 7.32 5.02
C ILE A 147 -11.06 7.54 3.51
N ASN A 148 -12.17 7.35 2.79
CA ASN A 148 -12.24 7.55 1.34
C ASN A 148 -11.94 9.00 0.93
N ARG A 149 -12.35 9.98 1.73
CA ARG A 149 -12.07 11.41 1.50
C ARG A 149 -10.59 11.72 1.66
N ASP A 150 -9.96 11.16 2.68
CA ASP A 150 -8.57 11.45 3.03
C ASP A 150 -7.56 10.59 2.26
N ALA A 151 -7.99 9.44 1.74
CA ALA A 151 -7.12 8.50 1.05
C ALA A 151 -6.64 9.05 -0.30
N PRO A 152 -5.38 8.80 -0.68
CA PRO A 152 -4.87 9.20 -1.99
C PRO A 152 -5.62 8.44 -3.10
N HIS A 153 -5.93 9.12 -4.20
CA HIS A 153 -6.67 8.52 -5.30
C HIS A 153 -5.96 7.30 -5.87
N LEU A 154 -6.72 6.22 -6.08
CA LEU A 154 -6.27 5.04 -6.80
C LEU A 154 -6.38 5.27 -8.32
N SER A 155 -5.36 4.86 -9.07
CA SER A 155 -5.39 4.98 -10.54
C SER A 155 -6.38 4.00 -11.17
N SER A 156 -6.93 4.36 -12.34
CA SER A 156 -7.88 3.50 -13.08
C SER A 156 -7.27 2.16 -13.53
N VAL A 157 -5.95 2.10 -13.68
CA VAL A 157 -5.21 0.86 -13.96
C VAL A 157 -5.26 -0.07 -12.76
N LEU A 158 -5.14 0.48 -11.55
CA LEU A 158 -5.16 -0.29 -10.32
C LEU A 158 -6.56 -0.82 -10.02
N TRP A 159 -7.59 -0.01 -10.23
CA TRP A 159 -8.98 -0.48 -10.17
C TRP A 159 -9.23 -1.67 -11.10
N ARG A 160 -8.72 -1.61 -12.34
CA ARG A 160 -8.77 -2.74 -13.28
C ARG A 160 -7.96 -3.96 -12.83
N LYS A 161 -6.90 -3.78 -12.04
CA LYS A 161 -6.12 -4.89 -11.44
C LYS A 161 -6.93 -5.56 -10.32
N ILE A 162 -7.53 -4.76 -9.43
CA ILE A 162 -8.38 -5.24 -8.33
C ILE A 162 -9.60 -5.97 -8.87
N GLU A 163 -10.26 -5.41 -9.88
CA GLU A 163 -11.42 -6.03 -10.54
C GLU A 163 -11.06 -7.36 -11.20
N ARG A 164 -9.88 -7.45 -11.84
CA ARG A 164 -9.34 -8.72 -12.36
C ARG A 164 -9.04 -9.73 -11.26
N ILE A 165 -8.49 -9.29 -10.13
CA ILE A 165 -8.27 -10.17 -8.97
C ILE A 165 -9.62 -10.67 -8.45
N ARG A 166 -10.64 -9.81 -8.37
CA ARG A 166 -11.99 -10.14 -7.92
C ARG A 166 -12.68 -11.12 -8.86
N SER A 167 -12.57 -10.93 -10.18
CA SER A 167 -13.15 -11.82 -11.18
C SER A 167 -12.44 -13.17 -11.25
N ASN A 168 -11.12 -13.20 -11.05
CA ASN A 168 -10.34 -14.43 -10.94
C ASN A 168 -10.56 -15.12 -9.57
N SER A 169 -10.88 -14.36 -8.53
CA SER A 169 -11.23 -14.84 -7.18
C SER A 169 -12.65 -15.40 -7.07
N LYS A 170 -13.32 -15.71 -8.19
CA LYS A 170 -14.63 -16.38 -8.24
C LYS A 170 -14.72 -17.74 -7.50
N ASN A 171 -13.71 -18.15 -6.72
CA ASN A 171 -13.71 -19.33 -5.85
C ASN A 171 -13.24 -19.10 -4.39
N LYS A 172 -12.98 -17.87 -3.95
CA LYS A 172 -12.74 -17.59 -2.52
C LYS A 172 -13.67 -16.48 -2.07
N ASP A 173 -14.86 -16.93 -1.72
CA ASP A 173 -15.87 -16.18 -1.03
C ASP A 173 -15.24 -15.48 0.18
N VAL A 174 -15.22 -14.14 0.18
CA VAL A 174 -14.66 -13.36 1.29
C VAL A 174 -15.50 -13.58 2.56
N SER A 175 -16.74 -14.10 2.41
CA SER A 175 -17.59 -14.60 3.49
C SER A 175 -17.00 -15.81 4.22
N LYS A 176 -16.10 -16.61 3.60
CA LYS A 176 -15.39 -17.72 4.28
C LYS A 176 -14.42 -17.26 5.38
N TYR A 177 -14.18 -15.96 5.50
CA TYR A 177 -13.44 -15.39 6.63
C TYR A 177 -14.35 -14.99 7.80
N SER A 178 -15.67 -15.13 7.67
CA SER A 178 -16.62 -15.25 8.77
C SER A 178 -16.36 -16.55 9.53
N PHE A 179 -16.49 -16.53 10.84
CA PHE A 179 -16.05 -17.56 11.79
C PHE A 179 -16.68 -18.97 11.61
N GLU A 180 -17.56 -19.16 10.63
CA GLU A 180 -18.41 -20.34 10.50
C GLU A 180 -17.74 -21.59 9.90
N GLU A 181 -16.56 -21.48 9.27
CA GLU A 181 -15.88 -22.65 8.66
C GLU A 181 -14.91 -23.40 9.61
N LYS A 182 -14.84 -23.04 10.90
CA LYS A 182 -13.99 -23.75 11.89
C LYS A 182 -14.75 -24.61 12.91
N MET A 183 -16.07 -24.74 12.80
CA MET A 183 -16.88 -25.57 13.70
C MET A 183 -17.73 -26.62 12.93
N LYS A 184 -17.09 -27.37 12.04
CA LYS A 184 -17.58 -28.68 11.59
C LYS A 184 -16.46 -29.69 11.62
#